data_AF-A0A1V5GQP0-F1
#
_entry.id   AF-A0A1V5GQP0-F1
#
_cell.length_a   1.000
_cell.length_b   1.000
_cell.length_c   1.000
_cell.angle_alpha   90.00
_cell.angle_beta   90.00
_cell.angle_gamma   90.00
#
_symmetry.space_group_name_H-M   'P 1'
#
loop_
_entity.id
_entity.type
_entity.pdbx_description
1 polymer ?
#
loop_
_entity_poly.entity_id
_entity_poly.type
_entity_poly.pdbx_seq_one_letter_code
_entity_poly.pdbx_strand_id
1 'polypeptide(L)'
;MNIIKYPSAEIVDDAMKADEPLLAAISFDGKTAVMSPVDEAGEHHILLAQTGFKDTDIDRFFRIVLDKSGADWTFVCPPDYKDIPFKDKRIMMYHKDGFGIIADFLHEIGYIIGINIPRRYRRHLDVMTKDTY
;
A
#
# COMPACT_ATOMS: atom_id res chain seq x y z
N MET A 1 -1.95 13.56 -4.77
CA MET A 1 -1.64 12.32 -5.50
C MET A 1 -2.58 12.20 -6.70
N ASN A 2 -2.22 11.50 -7.78
CA ASN A 2 -3.17 11.10 -8.82
C ASN A 2 -3.85 9.77 -8.40
N ILE A 3 -5.14 9.80 -8.11
CA ILE A 3 -5.87 8.62 -7.61
C ILE A 3 -6.73 8.04 -8.73
N ILE A 4 -6.37 6.84 -9.18
CA ILE A 4 -7.08 6.07 -10.20
C ILE A 4 -8.06 5.14 -9.48
N LYS A 5 -9.36 5.33 -9.75
CA LYS A 5 -10.45 4.53 -9.19
C LYS A 5 -10.93 3.50 -10.21
N TYR A 6 -10.87 2.22 -9.85
CA TYR A 6 -11.28 1.10 -10.69
C TYR A 6 -12.44 0.31 -10.04
N PRO A 7 -13.42 -0.19 -10.81
CA PRO A 7 -13.57 -0.04 -12.26
C PRO A 7 -14.08 1.34 -12.69
N SER A 8 -14.67 2.10 -11.78
CA SER A 8 -15.07 3.50 -11.98
C SER A 8 -15.02 4.28 -10.68
N ALA A 9 -15.02 5.61 -10.77
CA ALA A 9 -15.09 6.47 -9.59
C ALA A 9 -16.37 6.24 -8.78
N GLU A 10 -17.51 6.04 -9.46
CA GLU A 10 -18.82 5.82 -8.83
C GLU A 10 -18.83 4.56 -7.96
N ILE A 11 -18.36 3.42 -8.50
CA ILE A 11 -18.33 2.15 -7.77
C ILE A 11 -17.41 2.24 -6.55
N VAL A 12 -16.23 2.86 -6.71
CA VAL A 12 -15.30 3.07 -5.59
C VAL A 12 -15.92 3.99 -4.53
N ASP A 13 -16.57 5.08 -4.93
CA ASP A 13 -17.19 6.03 -4.01
C ASP A 13 -18.37 5.40 -3.25
N ASP A 14 -19.12 4.51 -3.89
CA ASP A 14 -20.21 3.79 -3.24
C ASP A 14 -19.68 2.75 -2.24
N ALA A 15 -18.63 2.00 -2.59
CA ALA A 15 -17.93 1.12 -1.66
C ALA A 15 -17.37 1.89 -0.44
N MET A 16 -16.76 3.06 -0.67
CA MET A 16 -16.29 3.94 0.41
C MET A 16 -17.43 4.39 1.34
N LYS A 17 -18.60 4.74 0.79
CA LYS A 17 -19.78 5.11 1.59
C LYS A 17 -20.29 3.92 2.41
N ALA A 18 -20.35 2.75 1.78
CA ALA A 18 -20.81 1.49 2.38
C ALA A 18 -19.82 0.89 3.40
N ASP A 19 -18.61 1.46 3.53
CA ASP A 19 -17.53 0.92 4.37
C ASP A 19 -17.09 -0.48 3.93
N GLU A 20 -17.14 -0.72 2.62
CA GLU A 20 -16.63 -1.96 2.04
C GLU A 20 -15.09 -1.92 2.00
N PRO A 21 -14.42 -3.07 2.22
CA PRO A 21 -12.97 -3.15 2.10
C PRO A 21 -12.48 -2.75 0.71
N LEU A 22 -11.46 -1.90 0.69
CA LEU A 22 -10.80 -1.42 -0.51
C LEU A 22 -9.39 -1.98 -0.59
N LEU A 23 -8.96 -2.33 -1.79
CA LEU A 23 -7.60 -2.67 -2.13
C LEU A 23 -6.93 -1.47 -2.80
N ALA A 24 -5.76 -1.06 -2.31
CA ALA A 24 -5.01 0.05 -2.90
C ALA A 24 -3.53 -0.28 -3.13
N ALA A 25 -3.00 0.19 -4.26
CA ALA A 25 -1.60 0.18 -4.62
C ALA A 25 -1.11 1.63 -4.78
N ILE A 26 -0.17 2.08 -3.96
CA ILE A 26 0.35 3.46 -3.96
C ILE A 26 1.82 3.46 -4.41
N SER A 27 2.17 4.21 -5.46
CA SER A 27 3.53 4.24 -6.00
C SER A 27 4.52 4.74 -4.95
N PHE A 28 5.74 4.21 -4.95
CA PHE A 28 6.76 4.59 -3.96
C PHE A 28 7.19 6.06 -4.00
N ASP A 29 6.92 6.77 -5.09
CA ASP A 29 7.16 8.22 -5.20
C ASP A 29 5.97 9.06 -4.70
N GLY A 30 4.88 8.42 -4.27
CA GLY A 30 3.66 9.07 -3.77
C GLY A 30 2.88 9.84 -4.84
N LYS A 31 3.19 9.66 -6.13
CA LYS A 31 2.54 10.42 -7.20
C LYS A 31 1.26 9.79 -7.69
N THR A 32 1.14 8.47 -7.64
CA THR A 32 -0.03 7.75 -8.15
C THR A 32 -0.50 6.71 -7.15
N ALA A 33 -1.81 6.61 -6.97
CA ALA A 33 -2.43 5.46 -6.33
C ALA A 33 -3.50 4.87 -7.24
N VAL A 34 -3.65 3.55 -7.19
CA VAL A 34 -4.77 2.83 -7.77
C VAL A 34 -5.56 2.21 -6.64
N MET A 35 -6.88 2.36 -6.65
CA MET A 35 -7.76 1.78 -5.64
C MET A 35 -9.03 1.19 -6.25
N SER A 36 -9.55 0.15 -5.60
CA SER A 36 -10.75 -0.57 -6.03
C SER A 36 -11.35 -1.35 -4.86
N PRO A 37 -12.67 -1.64 -4.86
CA PRO A 37 -13.24 -2.61 -3.91
C PRO A 37 -12.54 -3.97 -4.03
N VAL A 38 -12.35 -4.67 -2.92
CA VAL A 38 -11.63 -5.95 -2.92
C VAL A 38 -12.27 -6.97 -3.88
N ASP A 39 -13.59 -7.01 -3.94
CA ASP A 39 -14.34 -7.95 -4.79
C ASP A 39 -14.18 -7.69 -6.29
N GLU A 40 -13.88 -6.44 -6.69
CA GLU A 40 -13.60 -6.04 -8.07
C GLU A 40 -12.10 -6.17 -8.42
N ALA A 41 -11.23 -5.91 -7.46
CA ALA A 41 -9.79 -5.82 -7.68
C ALA A 41 -9.11 -7.19 -7.89
N GLY A 42 -9.63 -8.23 -7.23
CA GLY A 42 -8.95 -9.52 -7.08
C GLY A 42 -7.66 -9.37 -6.25
N GLU A 43 -6.52 -9.16 -6.91
CA GLU A 43 -5.21 -8.93 -6.27
C GLU A 43 -4.52 -7.66 -6.79
N HIS A 44 -3.57 -7.10 -6.02
CA HIS A 44 -2.87 -5.86 -6.39
C HIS A 44 -2.22 -5.88 -7.79
N HIS A 45 -1.67 -7.02 -8.21
CA HIS A 45 -1.01 -7.12 -9.53
C HIS A 45 -2.04 -7.11 -10.66
N ILE A 46 -3.22 -7.69 -10.44
CA ILE A 46 -4.35 -7.67 -11.37
C ILE A 46 -4.89 -6.24 -11.47
N LEU A 47 -5.11 -5.58 -10.33
CA LEU A 47 -5.56 -4.19 -10.29
C LEU A 47 -4.62 -3.24 -11.07
N LEU A 48 -3.31 -3.40 -10.90
CA LEU A 48 -2.31 -2.65 -11.65
C LEU A 48 -2.43 -2.92 -13.16
N ALA A 49 -2.55 -4.18 -13.57
CA ALA A 49 -2.73 -4.54 -14.98
C ALA A 49 -4.01 -3.94 -15.60
N GLN A 50 -5.12 -3.94 -14.86
CA GLN A 50 -6.41 -3.36 -15.29
C GLN A 50 -6.37 -1.83 -15.44
N THR A 51 -5.37 -1.18 -14.85
CA THR A 51 -5.24 0.29 -14.84
C THR A 51 -4.05 0.78 -15.67
N GLY A 52 -3.49 -0.10 -16.51
CA GLY A 52 -2.46 0.25 -17.49
C GLY A 52 -1.02 0.15 -17.00
N PHE A 53 -0.80 -0.36 -15.79
CA PHE A 53 0.53 -0.70 -15.27
C PHE A 53 0.90 -2.14 -15.64
N LYS A 54 2.17 -2.50 -15.52
CA LYS A 54 2.55 -3.92 -15.60
C LYS A 54 2.23 -4.60 -14.28
N ASP A 55 1.80 -5.84 -14.34
CA ASP A 55 1.67 -6.72 -13.17
C ASP A 55 2.97 -6.78 -12.34
N THR A 56 4.11 -6.80 -13.03
CA THR A 56 5.47 -6.77 -12.48
C THR A 56 5.86 -5.45 -11.82
N ASP A 57 5.11 -4.36 -12.03
CA ASP A 57 5.36 -3.11 -11.33
C ASP A 57 4.93 -3.18 -9.86
N ILE A 58 4.32 -4.27 -9.39
CA ILE A 58 3.88 -4.44 -7.99
C ILE A 58 4.98 -4.19 -6.95
N ASP A 59 6.25 -4.47 -7.29
CA ASP A 59 7.42 -4.19 -6.44
C ASP A 59 7.80 -2.71 -6.41
N ARG A 60 7.01 -1.84 -7.03
CA ARG A 60 7.16 -0.37 -7.03
C ARG A 60 6.01 0.35 -6.31
N PHE A 61 5.12 -0.42 -5.67
CA PHE A 61 3.94 0.09 -4.99
C PHE A 61 3.86 -0.44 -3.54
N PHE A 62 3.43 0.44 -2.64
CA PHE A 62 2.91 0.05 -1.34
C PHE A 62 1.52 -0.55 -1.53
N ARG A 63 1.23 -1.63 -0.81
CA ARG A 63 0.01 -2.40 -0.99
C ARG A 63 -0.76 -2.46 0.31
N ILE A 64 -1.94 -1.88 0.32
CA ILE A 64 -2.81 -1.88 1.49
C ILE A 64 -4.17 -2.48 1.17
N VAL A 65 -4.83 -3.00 2.20
CA VAL A 65 -6.27 -3.20 2.24
C VAL A 65 -6.80 -2.31 3.35
N LEU A 66 -7.88 -1.58 3.13
CA LEU A 66 -8.40 -0.61 4.09
C LEU A 66 -9.92 -0.57 4.15
N ASP A 67 -10.44 -0.18 5.31
CA ASP A 67 -11.81 0.26 5.56
C ASP A 67 -11.79 1.34 6.67
N LYS A 68 -12.94 1.76 7.21
CA LYS A 68 -12.96 2.77 8.29
C LYS A 68 -12.37 2.28 9.61
N SER A 69 -12.09 0.99 9.77
CA SER A 69 -11.48 0.43 10.98
C SER A 69 -9.94 0.50 10.96
N GLY A 70 -9.32 0.47 9.78
CA GLY A 70 -7.86 0.48 9.66
C GLY A 70 -7.35 0.17 8.26
N ALA A 71 -6.06 0.41 8.04
CA ALA A 71 -5.36 0.04 6.81
C ALA A 71 -4.30 -1.02 7.12
N ASP A 72 -4.47 -2.21 6.55
CA ASP A 72 -3.51 -3.30 6.64
C ASP A 72 -2.50 -3.23 5.49
N TRP A 73 -1.25 -2.92 5.82
CA TRP A 73 -0.15 -2.86 4.87
C TRP A 73 0.53 -4.23 4.69
N THR A 74 0.51 -4.71 3.44
CA THR A 74 1.35 -5.80 2.96
C THR A 74 2.80 -5.33 2.85
N PHE A 75 3.51 -5.41 3.98
CA PHE A 75 4.89 -4.95 4.11
C PHE A 75 5.86 -5.96 3.50
N VAL A 76 6.23 -5.73 2.23
CA VAL A 76 7.23 -6.52 1.50
C VAL A 76 8.20 -5.53 0.86
N CYS A 77 9.35 -5.35 1.48
CA CYS A 77 10.39 -4.45 1.01
C CYS A 77 11.16 -5.10 -0.15
N PRO A 78 11.15 -4.50 -1.36
CA PRO A 78 11.90 -5.00 -2.51
C PRO A 78 13.42 -5.06 -2.26
N PRO A 79 14.15 -5.99 -2.89
CA PRO A 79 15.59 -6.12 -2.71
C PRO A 79 16.38 -4.92 -3.25
N ASP A 80 15.83 -4.19 -4.21
CA ASP A 80 16.40 -3.05 -4.91
C ASP A 80 15.80 -1.71 -4.45
N TYR A 81 15.01 -1.68 -3.38
CA TYR A 81 14.38 -0.45 -2.90
C TYR A 81 15.41 0.67 -2.65
N LYS A 82 15.34 1.71 -3.49
CA LYS A 82 16.27 2.86 -3.52
C LYS A 82 17.75 2.48 -3.60
N ASP A 83 18.07 1.32 -4.17
CA ASP A 83 19.43 0.78 -4.30
C ASP A 83 20.20 0.70 -2.96
N ILE A 84 19.49 0.57 -1.83
CA ILE A 84 20.12 0.51 -0.52
C ILE A 84 20.67 -0.92 -0.29
N PRO A 85 22.00 -1.11 -0.19
CA PRO A 85 22.60 -2.44 -0.15
C PRO A 85 22.38 -3.13 1.21
N PHE A 86 22.33 -2.34 2.30
CA PHE A 86 22.16 -2.85 3.65
C PHE A 86 20.68 -3.11 3.92
N LYS A 87 20.32 -4.39 4.11
CA LYS A 87 18.95 -4.86 4.30
C LYS A 87 18.19 -4.07 5.37
N ASP A 88 18.82 -3.81 6.52
CA ASP A 88 18.12 -3.23 7.67
C ASP A 88 17.83 -1.75 7.45
N LYS A 89 18.81 -1.03 6.87
CA LYS A 89 18.63 0.35 6.42
C LYS A 89 17.58 0.46 5.32
N ARG A 90 17.54 -0.50 4.39
CA ARG A 90 16.55 -0.57 3.32
C ARG A 90 15.14 -0.75 3.88
N ILE A 91 14.97 -1.68 4.81
CA ILE A 91 13.68 -1.94 5.50
C ILE A 91 13.25 -0.73 6.32
N MET A 92 14.17 -0.11 7.06
CA MET A 92 13.88 1.10 7.84
C MET A 92 13.43 2.26 6.94
N MET A 93 14.11 2.48 5.82
CA MET A 93 13.74 3.51 4.85
C MET A 93 12.38 3.21 4.20
N TYR A 94 12.18 1.97 3.75
CA TYR A 94 10.90 1.51 3.18
C TYR A 94 9.74 1.71 4.16
N HIS A 95 9.95 1.38 5.43
CA HIS A 95 8.98 1.62 6.49
C HIS A 95 8.67 3.10 6.67
N LYS A 96 9.70 3.95 6.81
CA LYS A 96 9.53 5.40 6.99
C LYS A 96 8.78 6.04 5.82
N ASP A 97 9.19 5.72 4.60
CA ASP A 97 8.60 6.26 3.39
C ASP A 97 7.16 5.78 3.21
N GLY A 98 6.92 4.47 3.39
CA GLY A 98 5.58 3.91 3.29
C GLY A 98 4.61 4.47 4.32
N PHE A 99 5.04 4.66 5.58
CA PHE A 99 4.20 5.31 6.59
C PHE A 99 3.75 6.72 6.17
N GLY A 100 4.67 7.54 5.65
CA GLY A 100 4.33 8.89 5.18
C GLY A 100 3.41 8.85 3.96
N ILE A 101 3.80 8.12 2.92
CA ILE A 101 3.08 8.09 1.64
C ILE A 101 1.69 7.45 1.77
N ILE A 102 1.57 6.37 2.56
CA ILE A 102 0.27 5.75 2.83
C ILE A 102 -0.60 6.70 3.65
N ALA A 103 -0.06 7.40 4.65
CA ALA A 103 -0.83 8.36 5.43
C ALA A 103 -1.33 9.53 4.57
N ASP A 104 -0.50 10.05 3.67
CA ASP A 104 -0.89 11.09 2.72
C ASP A 104 -2.03 10.60 1.80
N PHE A 105 -1.93 9.38 1.27
CA PHE A 105 -3.00 8.76 0.50
C PHE A 105 -4.31 8.66 1.30
N LEU A 106 -4.26 8.13 2.52
CA LEU A 106 -5.43 7.97 3.40
C LEU A 106 -6.10 9.31 3.68
N HIS A 107 -5.31 10.35 3.96
CA HIS A 107 -5.81 11.70 4.17
C HIS A 107 -6.47 12.28 2.92
N GLU A 108 -5.88 12.08 1.73
CA GLU A 108 -6.44 12.54 0.45
C GLU A 108 -7.81 11.91 0.13
N ILE A 109 -8.04 10.66 0.53
CA ILE A 109 -9.34 9.98 0.37
C ILE A 109 -10.30 10.20 1.56
N GLY A 110 -9.91 10.99 2.55
CA GLY A 110 -10.76 11.37 3.69
C GLY A 110 -10.81 10.34 4.84
N TYR A 111 -9.85 9.42 4.92
CA TYR A 111 -9.78 8.42 5.98
C TYR A 111 -8.82 8.85 7.09
N ILE A 112 -9.30 8.85 8.33
CA ILE A 112 -8.52 9.11 9.54
C ILE A 112 -8.44 7.80 10.33
N ILE A 113 -7.57 6.90 9.89
CA ILE A 113 -7.45 5.53 10.39
C ILE A 113 -5.99 5.16 10.68
N GLY A 114 -5.79 4.12 11.49
CA GLY A 114 -4.45 3.60 11.78
C GLY A 114 -3.89 2.74 10.63
N ILE A 115 -2.58 2.84 10.40
CA ILE A 115 -1.83 1.93 9.52
C ILE A 115 -1.28 0.78 10.36
N ASN A 116 -1.70 -0.43 10.02
CA ASN A 116 -1.32 -1.66 10.68
C ASN A 116 -0.39 -2.47 9.78
N ILE A 117 0.63 -3.10 10.38
CA ILE A 117 1.42 -4.14 9.71
C ILE A 117 1.05 -5.49 10.34
N PRO A 118 0.25 -6.32 9.63
CA PRO A 118 -0.17 -7.63 10.12
C PRO A 118 1.00 -8.50 10.57
N ARG A 119 0.78 -9.33 11.61
CA ARG A 119 1.82 -10.21 12.19
C ARG A 119 2.56 -11.06 11.15
N ARG A 120 1.87 -11.50 10.10
CA ARG A 120 2.45 -12.29 9.00
C ARG A 120 3.61 -11.58 8.28
N TYR A 121 3.61 -10.25 8.23
CA TYR A 121 4.68 -9.45 7.60
C TYR A 121 5.74 -8.95 8.58
N ARG A 122 5.54 -9.14 9.90
CA ARG A 122 6.50 -8.71 10.92
C ARG A 122 7.83 -9.44 10.87
N ARG A 123 7.92 -10.63 10.26
CA ARG A 123 9.22 -11.31 10.04
C ARG A 123 10.22 -10.47 9.23
N HIS A 124 9.73 -9.58 8.36
CA HIS A 124 10.59 -8.58 7.71
C HIS A 124 11.02 -7.46 8.67
N LEU A 125 10.20 -7.12 9.66
CA LEU A 125 10.49 -6.11 10.69
C LEU A 125 11.35 -6.63 11.85
N ASP A 126 11.29 -7.93 12.17
CA ASP A 126 12.09 -8.57 13.23
C ASP A 126 13.60 -8.45 12.97
N VAL A 127 13.97 -8.10 11.74
CA VAL A 127 15.34 -7.76 11.36
C VAL A 127 15.80 -6.45 12.03
N MET A 128 14.92 -5.48 12.23
CA MET A 128 15.24 -4.19 12.87
C MET A 128 15.48 -4.28 14.38
N THR A 129 15.06 -5.37 15.04
CA THR A 129 15.19 -5.56 16.49
C THR A 129 16.43 -6.36 16.90
N LYS A 130 17.23 -6.85 15.95
CA LYS A 130 18.44 -7.63 16.25
C LYS A 130 19.69 -6.80 16.56
N ASP A 131 19.68 -5.49 16.30
CA ASP A 131 20.82 -4.60 16.51
C ASP A 131 20.73 -3.75 17.80
N THR A 132 19.82 -4.08 18.72
CA THR A 132 19.60 -3.30 19.96
C THR A 132 20.09 -3.97 21.26
N TYR A 133 20.96 -5.00 21.18
CA TYR A 133 21.61 -5.61 22.34
C TYR A 133 23.11 -5.78 22.14
#